data_AF-A0A5E6XAB5-F1
#
_entry.id   AF-A0A5E6XAB5-F1
#
_cell.length_a   1.000
_cell.length_b   1.000
_cell.length_c   1.000
_cell.angle_alpha   90.00
_cell.angle_beta   90.00
_cell.angle_gamma   90.00
#
_symmetry.space_group_name_H-M   'P 1'
#
loop_
_entity.id
_entity.type
_entity.pdbx_description
1 polymer ?
#
loop_
_entity_poly.entity_id
_entity_poly.type
_entity_poly.pdbx_seq_one_letter_code
_entity_poly.pdbx_strand_id
1 'polypeptide(L)'
;MRPDFFLWVLSVAQSFRIFDNFPDDENAHMIDPYAPPTASLIPDPVSRAFFVVSKFKFALMYVLTCGFYLTYWLYMNWKLQRAIGSKVSPLARTVFGFFFVHSLFVRIDLRIKATERQFVWYPKSMATGVLVLIGANVALNWMNDLRLASVLGVLILIVETYCFMQVQDAINHAENDVDGLGNASLTWANGAWIGLGLCIWAFAFIAYYAIFTNAV
;
A
#
# COMPACT_ATOMS: atom_id res chain seq x y z
N MET A 1 -4.32 10.19 -21.97
CA MET A 1 -3.33 9.76 -20.96
C MET A 1 -2.33 8.86 -21.67
N ARG A 2 -1.03 9.15 -21.62
CA ARG A 2 -0.02 8.43 -22.41
C ARG A 2 0.21 7.01 -21.83
N PRO A 3 0.47 6.00 -22.68
CA PRO A 3 0.67 4.60 -22.25
C PRO A 3 1.93 4.38 -21.38
N ASP A 4 2.90 5.29 -21.45
CA ASP A 4 4.11 5.32 -20.61
C ASP A 4 3.82 5.41 -19.10
N PHE A 5 2.79 6.14 -18.69
CA PHE A 5 2.43 6.34 -17.29
C PHE A 5 1.92 5.04 -16.63
N PHE A 6 1.09 4.27 -17.33
CA PHE A 6 0.60 2.99 -16.84
C PHE A 6 1.71 1.95 -16.73
N LEU A 7 2.66 1.96 -17.68
CA LEU A 7 3.85 1.12 -17.63
C LEU A 7 4.79 1.52 -16.49
N TRP A 8 4.92 2.82 -16.20
CA TRP A 8 5.69 3.30 -15.04
C TRP A 8 5.07 2.85 -13.72
N VAL A 9 3.76 3.01 -13.52
CA VAL A 9 3.08 2.52 -12.30
C VAL A 9 3.17 1.00 -12.17
N LEU A 10 3.03 0.26 -13.28
CA LEU A 10 3.25 -1.20 -13.29
C LEU A 10 4.69 -1.55 -12.93
N SER A 11 5.67 -0.86 -13.49
CA SER A 11 7.09 -1.10 -13.22
C SER A 11 7.46 -0.82 -11.76
N VAL A 12 6.95 0.29 -11.20
CA VAL A 12 7.11 0.61 -9.78
C VAL A 12 6.41 -0.47 -8.92
N ALA A 13 5.16 -0.83 -9.20
CA ALA A 13 4.46 -1.83 -8.41
C ALA A 13 5.03 -3.25 -8.54
N GLN A 14 5.51 -3.63 -9.74
CA GLN A 14 6.14 -4.93 -10.00
C GLN A 14 7.52 -5.01 -9.37
N SER A 15 8.29 -3.92 -9.33
CA SER A 15 9.58 -3.94 -8.66
C SER A 15 9.41 -4.16 -7.16
N PHE A 16 8.42 -3.59 -6.46
CA PHE A 16 8.15 -4.01 -5.07
C PHE A 16 7.69 -5.49 -4.94
N ARG A 17 6.99 -6.04 -5.95
CA ARG A 17 6.45 -7.42 -5.96
C ARG A 17 7.52 -8.51 -6.04
N ILE A 18 8.57 -8.32 -6.84
CA ILE A 18 9.62 -9.36 -7.06
C ILE A 18 10.33 -9.73 -5.75
N PHE A 19 10.16 -8.93 -4.69
CA PHE A 19 11.04 -9.00 -3.52
C PHE A 19 10.34 -9.16 -2.16
N ASP A 20 9.01 -9.21 -2.10
CA ASP A 20 8.27 -9.69 -0.93
C ASP A 20 7.89 -11.16 -1.18
N ASN A 21 8.85 -12.10 -1.11
CA ASN A 21 8.74 -13.59 -1.28
C ASN A 21 7.32 -14.12 -1.55
N PHE A 22 6.74 -13.77 -2.70
CA PHE A 22 5.38 -14.14 -3.06
C PHE A 22 5.54 -15.21 -4.13
N PRO A 23 4.92 -16.40 -3.98
CA PRO A 23 5.12 -17.48 -4.93
C PRO A 23 4.82 -16.99 -6.34
N ASP A 24 5.83 -17.08 -7.20
CA ASP A 24 5.69 -16.84 -8.62
C ASP A 24 4.80 -17.95 -9.19
N ASP A 25 3.90 -17.61 -10.12
CA ASP A 25 3.20 -18.62 -10.93
C ASP A 25 4.13 -19.21 -12.00
N GLU A 26 5.42 -19.33 -11.69
CA GLU A 26 6.52 -19.71 -12.59
C GLU A 26 6.42 -21.16 -13.08
N ASN A 27 5.46 -21.94 -12.55
CA ASN A 27 5.20 -23.30 -13.01
C ASN A 27 4.20 -23.40 -14.18
N ALA A 28 3.72 -22.28 -14.71
CA ALA A 28 3.12 -22.30 -16.04
C ALA A 28 4.26 -22.41 -17.05
N HIS A 29 4.66 -23.63 -17.44
CA HIS A 29 5.09 -24.03 -18.80
C HIS A 29 5.93 -25.33 -18.80
N MET A 30 5.27 -26.47 -18.57
CA MET A 30 5.44 -27.67 -19.40
C MET A 30 4.19 -28.54 -19.20
N ILE A 31 3.14 -28.28 -20.00
CA ILE A 31 1.93 -29.09 -19.98
C ILE A 31 2.27 -30.41 -20.68
N ASP A 32 2.48 -31.48 -19.90
CA ASP A 32 2.40 -32.85 -20.40
C ASP A 32 0.95 -33.09 -20.83
N PRO A 33 0.66 -33.29 -22.14
CA PRO A 33 -0.71 -33.44 -22.64
C PRO A 33 -1.44 -34.68 -22.10
N TYR A 34 -0.73 -35.61 -21.45
CA TYR A 34 -1.27 -36.90 -21.01
C TYR A 34 -1.14 -37.16 -19.51
N ALA A 35 -0.69 -36.19 -18.71
CA ALA A 35 -0.69 -36.33 -17.26
C ALA A 35 -2.15 -36.33 -16.74
N PRO A 36 -2.60 -37.38 -16.01
CA PRO A 36 -3.88 -37.32 -15.32
C PRO A 36 -3.85 -36.13 -14.35
N PRO A 37 -4.97 -35.41 -14.14
CA PRO A 37 -5.00 -34.23 -13.27
C PRO A 37 -4.60 -34.68 -11.87
N THR A 38 -3.31 -34.49 -11.55
CA THR A 38 -2.80 -34.73 -10.23
C THR A 38 -3.26 -33.50 -9.47
N ALA A 39 -4.42 -33.60 -8.84
CA ALA A 39 -4.85 -32.66 -7.83
C ALA A 39 -3.79 -32.73 -6.73
N SER A 40 -2.78 -31.88 -6.83
CA SER A 40 -1.82 -31.63 -5.77
C SER A 40 -2.63 -31.13 -4.59
N LEU A 41 -2.85 -32.01 -3.60
CA LEU A 41 -3.36 -31.68 -2.27
C LEU A 41 -2.30 -30.89 -1.48
N ILE A 42 -1.69 -29.90 -2.12
CA ILE A 42 -1.08 -28.79 -1.40
C ILE A 42 -2.29 -28.06 -0.81
N PRO A 43 -2.40 -27.92 0.52
CA PRO A 43 -3.43 -27.07 1.09
C PRO A 43 -3.27 -25.71 0.41
N ASP A 44 -4.29 -25.27 -0.34
CA ASP A 44 -4.28 -23.95 -0.95
C ASP A 44 -3.80 -22.98 0.13
N PRO A 45 -2.70 -22.21 -0.09
CA PRO A 45 -2.34 -21.18 0.85
C PRO A 45 -3.57 -20.28 0.93
N VAL A 46 -4.27 -20.30 2.08
CA VAL A 46 -5.56 -19.64 2.33
C VAL A 46 -5.67 -18.42 1.42
N SER A 47 -6.46 -18.49 0.36
CA SER A 47 -6.44 -17.47 -0.70
C SER A 47 -6.80 -16.13 -0.10
N ARG A 48 -5.77 -15.31 0.17
CA ARG A 48 -5.91 -14.07 0.93
C ARG A 48 -6.67 -13.07 0.06
N ALA A 49 -7.70 -12.46 0.63
CA ALA A 49 -8.49 -11.44 -0.08
C ALA A 49 -7.80 -10.06 -0.05
N PHE A 50 -6.94 -9.83 0.95
CA PHE A 50 -6.26 -8.57 1.21
C PHE A 50 -4.79 -8.75 1.59
N PHE A 51 -4.03 -7.67 1.43
CA PHE A 51 -2.58 -7.68 1.65
C PHE A 51 -2.24 -7.52 3.13
N VAL A 52 -1.81 -8.61 3.74
CA VAL A 52 -1.35 -8.66 5.14
C VAL A 52 0.08 -8.12 5.23
N VAL A 53 0.32 -7.24 6.18
CA VAL A 53 1.64 -6.71 6.54
C VAL A 53 1.64 -6.26 7.99
N SER A 54 2.76 -6.44 8.69
CA SER A 54 2.86 -5.96 10.08
C SER A 54 2.76 -4.43 10.11
N LYS A 55 2.08 -3.89 11.13
CA LYS A 55 1.93 -2.44 11.32
C LYS A 55 3.26 -1.70 11.33
N PHE A 56 4.26 -2.30 11.99
CA PHE A 56 5.59 -1.70 12.08
C PHE A 56 6.26 -1.64 10.71
N LYS A 57 6.23 -2.72 9.93
CA LYS A 57 6.77 -2.73 8.56
C LYS A 57 6.03 -1.71 7.69
N PHE A 58 4.70 -1.67 7.77
CA PHE A 58 3.89 -0.70 7.04
C PHE A 58 4.32 0.74 7.36
N ALA A 59 4.35 1.10 8.65
CA ALA A 59 4.69 2.45 9.08
C ALA A 59 6.09 2.86 8.66
N LEU A 60 7.06 1.96 8.85
CA LEU A 60 8.45 2.17 8.45
C LEU A 60 8.55 2.40 6.94
N MET A 61 7.95 1.51 6.14
CA MET A 61 7.97 1.63 4.68
C MET A 61 7.26 2.90 4.22
N TYR A 62 6.10 3.23 4.79
CA TYR A 62 5.33 4.41 4.41
C TYR A 62 6.08 5.70 4.72
N VAL A 63 6.63 5.87 5.92
CA VAL A 63 7.37 7.10 6.30
C VAL A 63 8.69 7.20 5.55
N LEU A 64 9.48 6.12 5.51
CA LEU A 64 10.82 6.19 4.90
C LEU A 64 10.77 6.31 3.37
N THR A 65 9.69 5.90 2.73
CA THR A 65 9.45 6.14 1.29
C THR A 65 8.65 7.41 1.02
N CYS A 66 8.53 8.34 1.98
CA CYS A 66 7.79 9.60 1.82
C CYS A 66 6.34 9.41 1.34
N GLY A 67 5.68 8.34 1.79
CA GLY A 67 4.31 7.99 1.43
C GLY A 67 4.15 7.16 0.15
N PHE A 68 5.21 6.99 -0.67
CA PHE A 68 5.12 6.26 -1.94
C PHE A 68 4.71 4.80 -1.79
N TYR A 69 5.02 4.18 -0.64
CA TYR A 69 4.60 2.81 -0.33
C TYR A 69 3.08 2.60 -0.43
N LEU A 70 2.26 3.64 -0.23
CA LEU A 70 0.80 3.53 -0.36
C LEU A 70 0.36 3.09 -1.76
N THR A 71 1.07 3.51 -2.80
CA THR A 71 0.78 3.10 -4.18
C THR A 71 0.95 1.59 -4.34
N TYR A 72 2.04 1.03 -3.82
CA TYR A 72 2.27 -0.41 -3.83
C TYR A 72 1.22 -1.15 -3.00
N TRP A 73 0.92 -0.62 -1.80
CA TRP A 73 -0.07 -1.20 -0.90
C TRP A 73 -1.48 -1.26 -1.53
N LEU A 74 -1.90 -0.19 -2.21
CA LEU A 74 -3.17 -0.16 -2.95
C LEU A 74 -3.18 -1.19 -4.07
N TYR A 75 -2.10 -1.24 -4.85
CA TYR A 75 -1.96 -2.21 -5.93
C TYR A 75 -2.08 -3.65 -5.44
N MET A 76 -1.37 -4.01 -4.38
CA MET A 76 -1.39 -5.37 -3.84
C MET A 76 -2.76 -5.77 -3.33
N ASN A 77 -3.46 -4.88 -2.62
CA ASN A 77 -4.83 -5.13 -2.18
C ASN A 77 -5.78 -5.37 -3.37
N TRP A 78 -5.72 -4.55 -4.42
CA TRP A 78 -6.57 -4.76 -5.59
C TRP A 78 -6.19 -5.99 -6.41
N LYS A 79 -4.90 -6.36 -6.43
CA LYS A 79 -4.42 -7.57 -7.08
C LYS A 79 -4.97 -8.82 -6.39
N LEU A 80 -4.96 -8.86 -5.06
CA LEU A 80 -5.53 -9.97 -4.29
C LEU A 80 -7.06 -10.04 -4.45
N GLN A 81 -7.74 -8.89 -4.47
CA GLN A 81 -9.17 -8.82 -4.80
C GLN A 81 -9.50 -9.40 -6.19
N ARG A 82 -8.63 -9.19 -7.18
CA ARG A 82 -8.78 -9.81 -8.50
C ARG A 82 -8.53 -11.32 -8.46
N ALA A 83 -7.55 -11.78 -7.69
CA ALA A 83 -7.22 -13.20 -7.56
C ALA A 83 -8.38 -14.02 -6.98
N ILE A 84 -9.14 -13.45 -6.03
CA ILE A 84 -10.36 -14.07 -5.48
C ILE A 84 -11.60 -13.93 -6.38
N GLY A 85 -11.45 -13.48 -7.64
CA GLY A 85 -12.52 -13.42 -8.62
C GLY A 85 -13.24 -12.07 -8.78
N SER A 86 -12.81 -11.00 -8.10
CA SER A 86 -13.39 -9.67 -8.38
C SER A 86 -13.00 -9.19 -9.78
N LYS A 87 -13.98 -8.75 -10.58
CA LYS A 87 -13.74 -8.09 -11.87
C LYS A 87 -13.24 -6.66 -11.68
N VAL A 88 -11.98 -6.53 -11.24
CA VAL A 88 -11.30 -5.25 -11.00
C VAL A 88 -9.97 -5.21 -11.73
N SER A 89 -9.59 -4.05 -12.25
CA SER A 89 -8.24 -3.81 -12.76
C SER A 89 -7.39 -3.20 -11.64
N PRO A 90 -6.38 -3.93 -11.10
CA PRO A 90 -5.56 -3.44 -10.00
C PRO A 90 -4.80 -2.17 -10.35
N LEU A 91 -4.28 -2.12 -11.58
CA LEU A 91 -3.54 -0.97 -12.07
C LEU A 91 -4.41 0.28 -12.15
N ALA A 92 -5.58 0.18 -12.80
CA ALA A 92 -6.49 1.32 -12.92
C ALA A 92 -6.92 1.82 -11.55
N ARG A 93 -7.23 0.91 -10.61
CA ARG A 93 -7.62 1.30 -9.26
C ARG A 93 -6.47 1.83 -8.39
N THR A 94 -5.23 1.55 -8.74
CA THR A 94 -4.05 2.14 -8.07
C THR A 94 -3.82 3.56 -8.56
N VAL A 95 -3.87 3.78 -9.88
CA VAL A 95 -3.75 5.10 -10.51
C VAL A 95 -4.86 6.03 -10.05
N PHE A 96 -6.09 5.53 -10.01
CA PHE A 96 -7.27 6.25 -9.54
C PHE A 96 -7.57 5.94 -8.06
N GLY A 97 -6.53 5.61 -7.27
CA GLY A 97 -6.63 5.16 -5.87
C GLY A 97 -7.59 5.99 -5.05
N PHE A 98 -7.52 7.32 -5.18
CA PHE A 98 -8.39 8.28 -4.52
C PHE A 98 -9.89 7.95 -4.64
N PHE A 99 -10.38 7.57 -5.82
CA PHE A 99 -11.79 7.23 -6.03
C PHE A 99 -12.19 5.87 -5.43
N PHE A 100 -11.22 4.97 -5.27
CA PHE A 100 -11.47 3.58 -4.89
C PHE A 100 -11.17 3.28 -3.41
N VAL A 101 -10.60 4.22 -2.63
CA VAL A 101 -10.36 4.05 -1.18
C VAL A 101 -11.64 3.66 -0.44
N HIS A 102 -12.74 4.40 -0.67
CA HIS A 102 -14.04 4.07 -0.08
C HIS A 102 -14.49 2.65 -0.42
N SER A 103 -14.34 2.25 -1.69
CA SER A 103 -14.71 0.90 -2.14
C SER A 103 -13.84 -0.17 -1.45
N LEU A 104 -12.56 0.09 -1.26
CA LEU A 104 -11.65 -0.82 -0.59
C LEU A 104 -12.03 -1.01 0.89
N PHE A 105 -12.26 0.08 1.62
CA PHE A 105 -12.53 0.01 3.06
C PHE A 105 -13.87 -0.68 3.35
N VAL A 106 -14.89 -0.44 2.51
CA VAL A 106 -16.17 -1.16 2.60
C VAL A 106 -15.98 -2.65 2.34
N ARG A 107 -15.14 -3.05 1.37
CA ARG A 107 -14.86 -4.47 1.11
C ARG A 107 -14.16 -5.16 2.29
N ILE A 108 -13.24 -4.45 2.95
CA ILE A 108 -12.57 -4.94 4.17
C ILE A 108 -13.62 -5.17 5.27
N ASP A 109 -14.51 -4.21 5.49
CA ASP A 109 -15.58 -4.31 6.50
C ASP A 109 -16.53 -5.48 6.21
N LEU A 110 -16.93 -5.66 4.94
CA LEU A 110 -17.76 -6.79 4.53
C LEU A 110 -17.07 -8.13 4.78
N ARG A 111 -15.75 -8.22 4.59
CA ARG A 111 -14.96 -9.44 4.86
C ARG A 111 -14.89 -9.75 6.34
N ILE A 112 -14.70 -8.73 7.20
CA ILE A 112 -14.72 -8.89 8.66
C ILE A 112 -16.09 -9.41 9.11
N LYS A 113 -17.18 -8.78 8.63
CA LYS A 113 -18.55 -9.21 8.96
C LYS A 113 -18.87 -10.61 8.48
N ALA A 114 -18.44 -10.96 7.27
CA ALA A 114 -18.64 -12.29 6.69
C ALA A 114 -17.85 -13.40 7.41
N THR A 115 -16.80 -13.04 8.16
CA THR A 115 -16.03 -13.99 8.96
C THR A 115 -16.53 -14.09 10.41
N GLU A 116 -17.68 -13.47 10.72
CA GLU A 116 -18.29 -13.36 12.07
C GLU A 116 -17.36 -12.78 13.14
N ARG A 117 -16.35 -12.03 12.70
CA ARG A 117 -15.34 -11.45 13.57
C ARG A 117 -15.82 -10.12 14.14
N GLN A 118 -15.62 -9.94 15.43
CA GLN A 118 -15.93 -8.69 16.13
C GLN A 118 -14.74 -7.73 15.99
N PHE A 119 -14.80 -6.80 15.03
CA PHE A 119 -13.84 -5.70 14.90
C PHE A 119 -14.59 -4.38 14.73
N VAL A 120 -14.49 -3.52 15.75
CA VAL A 120 -15.21 -2.24 15.78
C VAL A 120 -14.34 -1.18 15.13
N TRP A 121 -14.80 -0.67 13.99
CA TRP A 121 -14.17 0.43 13.27
C TRP A 121 -15.19 1.13 12.39
N TYR A 122 -14.80 2.27 11.82
CA TYR A 122 -15.70 3.11 11.03
C TYR A 122 -15.15 3.28 9.60
N PRO A 123 -15.39 2.31 8.69
CA PRO A 123 -14.73 2.28 7.37
C PRO A 123 -15.04 3.53 6.52
N LYS A 124 -16.27 4.05 6.60
CA LYS A 124 -16.67 5.22 5.79
C LYS A 124 -16.01 6.51 6.28
N SER A 125 -16.06 6.79 7.59
CA SER A 125 -15.42 7.98 8.15
C SER A 125 -13.91 7.92 8.00
N MET A 126 -13.32 6.73 8.15
CA MET A 126 -11.88 6.53 7.94
C MET A 126 -11.48 6.83 6.50
N ALA A 127 -12.24 6.33 5.53
CA ALA A 127 -12.02 6.61 4.11
C ALA A 127 -12.13 8.12 3.82
N THR A 128 -13.15 8.79 4.37
CA THR A 128 -13.28 10.26 4.23
C THR A 128 -12.09 10.99 4.86
N GLY A 129 -11.67 10.59 6.07
CA GLY A 129 -10.54 11.18 6.78
C GLY A 129 -9.24 11.10 5.98
N VAL A 130 -8.88 9.92 5.46
CA VAL A 130 -7.67 9.77 4.65
C VAL A 130 -7.75 10.54 3.34
N LEU A 131 -8.93 10.65 2.70
CA LEU A 131 -9.08 11.44 1.48
C LEU A 131 -8.95 12.95 1.75
N VAL A 132 -9.43 13.42 2.90
CA VAL A 132 -9.22 14.80 3.34
C VAL A 132 -7.74 15.07 3.61
N LEU A 133 -7.02 14.13 4.25
CA LEU A 133 -5.58 14.26 4.49
C LEU A 133 -4.77 14.27 3.20
N ILE A 134 -5.08 13.38 2.26
CA ILE A 134 -4.46 13.36 0.92
C ILE A 134 -4.74 14.69 0.21
N GLY A 135 -5.98 15.19 0.26
CA GLY A 135 -6.35 16.48 -0.32
C GLY A 135 -5.62 17.65 0.34
N ALA A 136 -5.47 17.63 1.66
CA ALA A 136 -4.72 18.63 2.41
C ALA A 136 -3.24 18.60 2.03
N ASN A 137 -2.63 17.42 1.89
CA ASN A 137 -1.25 17.26 1.44
C ASN A 137 -1.04 17.86 0.04
N VAL A 138 -1.97 17.61 -0.89
CA VAL A 138 -1.94 18.23 -2.23
C VAL A 138 -2.05 19.76 -2.14
N ALA A 139 -2.95 20.29 -1.30
CA ALA A 139 -3.15 21.72 -1.14
C ALA A 139 -1.92 22.46 -0.58
N LEU A 140 -1.05 21.78 0.18
CA LEU A 140 0.21 22.37 0.66
C LEU A 140 1.12 22.83 -0.49
N ASN A 141 1.05 22.18 -1.66
CA ASN A 141 1.83 22.58 -2.84
C ASN A 141 1.44 23.95 -3.42
N TRP A 142 0.29 24.50 -2.99
CA TRP A 142 -0.17 25.83 -3.40
C TRP A 142 0.09 26.91 -2.34
N MET A 143 0.72 26.55 -1.22
CA MET A 143 1.11 27.52 -0.20
C MET A 143 2.37 28.27 -0.62
N ASN A 144 2.37 29.60 -0.41
CA ASN A 144 3.54 30.44 -0.66
C ASN A 144 4.60 30.29 0.44
N ASP A 145 4.18 30.01 1.68
CA ASP A 145 5.09 29.75 2.79
C ASP A 145 5.56 28.29 2.77
N LEU A 146 6.71 28.07 2.13
CA LEU A 146 7.31 26.74 1.97
C LEU A 146 7.81 26.15 3.30
N ARG A 147 8.11 26.98 4.31
CA ARG A 147 8.51 26.49 5.64
C ARG A 147 7.33 25.88 6.35
N LEU A 148 6.23 26.64 6.41
CA LEU A 148 4.99 26.18 7.02
C LEU A 148 4.44 24.97 6.26
N ALA A 149 4.46 24.99 4.93
CA ALA A 149 4.04 23.85 4.10
C ALA A 149 4.86 22.59 4.40
N SER A 150 6.17 22.72 4.59
CA SER A 150 7.06 21.57 4.91
C SER A 150 6.72 20.97 6.27
N VAL A 151 6.54 21.81 7.30
CA VAL A 151 6.15 21.36 8.65
C VAL A 151 4.78 20.68 8.64
N LEU A 152 3.79 21.31 8.01
CA LEU A 152 2.45 20.73 7.85
C LEU A 152 2.49 19.41 7.07
N GLY A 153 3.34 19.31 6.04
CA GLY A 153 3.50 18.09 5.25
C GLY A 153 3.99 16.90 6.08
N VAL A 154 4.98 17.12 6.95
CA VAL A 154 5.46 16.08 7.89
C VAL A 154 4.38 15.70 8.90
N LEU A 155 3.65 16.68 9.44
CA LEU A 155 2.55 16.41 10.37
C LEU A 155 1.42 15.60 9.70
N ILE A 156 1.03 15.96 8.47
CA ILE A 156 0.04 15.21 7.70
C ILE A 156 0.53 13.78 7.46
N LEU A 157 1.81 13.59 7.06
CA LEU A 157 2.37 12.26 6.83
C LEU A 157 2.29 11.38 8.09
N ILE A 158 2.56 11.94 9.28
CA ILE A 158 2.46 11.21 10.56
C ILE A 158 1.01 10.80 10.82
N VAL A 159 0.05 11.71 10.62
CA VAL A 159 -1.38 11.42 10.81
C VAL A 159 -1.86 10.38 9.79
N GLU A 160 -1.46 10.49 8.52
CA GLU A 160 -1.76 9.50 7.48
C GLU A 160 -1.18 8.13 7.84
N THR A 161 0.06 8.07 8.33
CA THR A 161 0.68 6.82 8.78
C THR A 161 -0.18 6.14 9.83
N TYR A 162 -0.59 6.88 10.86
CA TYR A 162 -1.45 6.37 11.91
C TYR A 162 -2.81 5.90 11.37
N CYS A 163 -3.43 6.68 10.49
CA CYS A 163 -4.68 6.30 9.85
C CYS A 163 -4.56 5.00 9.05
N PHE A 164 -3.55 4.87 8.20
CA PHE A 164 -3.36 3.66 7.39
C PHE A 164 -2.94 2.45 8.25
N MET A 165 -2.27 2.64 9.38
CA MET A 165 -2.02 1.55 10.33
C MET A 165 -3.31 0.97 10.91
N GLN A 166 -4.31 1.79 11.22
CA GLN A 166 -5.63 1.28 11.67
C GLN A 166 -6.35 0.50 10.56
N VAL A 167 -6.21 0.95 9.30
CA VAL A 167 -6.76 0.22 8.14
C VAL A 167 -6.02 -1.10 7.96
N GLN A 168 -4.70 -1.11 8.16
CA GLN A 168 -3.90 -2.33 8.11
C GLN A 168 -4.31 -3.32 9.21
N ASP A 169 -4.59 -2.84 10.42
CA ASP A 169 -5.15 -3.67 11.50
C ASP A 169 -6.46 -4.34 11.09
N ALA A 170 -7.36 -3.58 10.45
CA ALA A 170 -8.61 -4.13 9.93
C ALA A 170 -8.37 -5.24 8.89
N ILE A 171 -7.41 -5.04 7.98
CA ILE A 171 -7.01 -6.04 6.98
C ILE A 171 -6.42 -7.30 7.64
N ASN A 172 -5.47 -7.11 8.54
CA ASN A 172 -4.81 -8.17 9.28
C ASN A 172 -5.84 -9.03 10.05
N HIS A 173 -6.82 -8.36 10.68
CA HIS A 173 -7.94 -9.03 11.34
C HIS A 173 -8.87 -9.75 10.34
N ALA A 174 -9.11 -9.19 9.16
CA ALA A 174 -9.92 -9.82 8.11
C ALA A 174 -9.27 -11.10 7.55
N GLU A 175 -7.94 -11.17 7.54
CA GLU A 175 -7.16 -12.28 7.00
C GLU A 175 -6.65 -13.28 8.06
N ASN A 176 -7.07 -13.13 9.33
CA ASN A 176 -6.69 -14.00 10.45
C ASN A 176 -5.19 -13.97 10.81
N ASP A 177 -4.54 -12.83 10.58
CA ASP A 177 -3.14 -12.60 10.92
C ASP A 177 -3.03 -11.23 11.58
N VAL A 178 -3.52 -11.13 12.82
CA VAL A 178 -3.68 -9.88 13.58
C VAL A 178 -2.37 -9.10 13.69
N ASP A 179 -1.26 -9.82 13.92
CA ASP A 179 0.07 -9.22 14.05
C ASP A 179 0.75 -8.95 12.68
N GLY A 180 0.18 -9.46 11.59
CA GLY A 180 0.72 -9.34 10.24
C GLY A 180 2.04 -10.09 10.06
N LEU A 181 2.21 -11.22 10.74
CA LEU A 181 3.44 -12.02 10.74
C LEU A 181 3.75 -12.59 9.36
N GLY A 182 2.71 -12.87 8.55
CA GLY A 182 2.84 -13.32 7.18
C GLY A 182 3.60 -12.36 6.27
N ASN A 183 3.82 -11.12 6.70
CA ASN A 183 4.72 -10.18 6.04
C ASN A 183 5.29 -9.17 7.04
N ALA A 184 6.07 -9.66 8.02
CA ALA A 184 6.71 -8.80 9.02
C ALA A 184 8.19 -8.46 8.72
N SER A 185 8.87 -9.26 7.90
CA SER A 185 10.30 -9.11 7.64
C SER A 185 10.60 -8.07 6.55
N LEU A 186 11.73 -7.38 6.70
CA LEU A 186 12.28 -6.52 5.65
C LEU A 186 13.17 -7.36 4.74
N THR A 187 12.98 -7.19 3.44
CA THR A 187 13.80 -7.82 2.40
C THR A 187 14.81 -6.80 1.89
N TRP A 188 15.82 -7.26 1.15
CA TRP A 188 16.86 -6.37 0.61
C TRP A 188 16.27 -5.27 -0.29
N ALA A 189 15.19 -5.56 -1.01
CA ALA A 189 14.55 -4.57 -1.87
C ALA A 189 13.73 -3.54 -1.09
N ASN A 190 13.14 -3.94 0.04
CA ASN A 190 12.59 -2.97 0.99
C ASN A 190 13.68 -1.98 1.42
N GLY A 191 14.90 -2.49 1.65
CA GLY A 191 16.10 -1.68 1.87
C GLY A 191 16.43 -0.72 0.71
N ALA A 192 16.37 -1.18 -0.53
CA ALA A 192 16.63 -0.34 -1.71
C ALA A 192 15.62 0.83 -1.83
N TRP A 193 14.33 0.55 -1.61
CA TRP A 193 13.29 1.58 -1.61
C TRP A 193 13.40 2.55 -0.45
N ILE A 194 13.76 2.05 0.73
CA ILE A 194 14.11 2.89 1.88
C ILE A 194 15.28 3.81 1.51
N GLY A 195 16.33 3.29 0.87
CA GLY A 195 17.47 4.09 0.42
C GLY A 195 17.06 5.22 -0.52
N LEU A 196 16.21 4.94 -1.51
CA LEU A 196 15.66 5.95 -2.41
C LEU A 196 14.84 7.01 -1.67
N GLY A 197 13.99 6.58 -0.74
CA GLY A 197 13.19 7.49 0.08
C GLY A 197 14.04 8.35 1.01
N LEU A 198 15.10 7.80 1.59
CA LEU A 198 16.07 8.55 2.39
C LEU A 198 16.81 9.62 1.56
N CYS A 199 17.10 9.36 0.28
CA CYS A 199 17.60 10.39 -0.63
C CYS A 199 16.60 11.54 -0.78
N ILE A 200 15.31 11.23 -0.96
CA ILE A 200 14.24 12.25 -1.05
C ILE A 200 14.15 13.06 0.26
N TRP A 201 14.19 12.39 1.42
CA TRP A 201 14.25 13.05 2.72
C TRP A 201 15.46 13.97 2.85
N ALA A 202 16.65 13.51 2.44
CA ALA A 202 17.87 14.32 2.47
C ALA A 202 17.73 15.58 1.62
N PHE A 203 17.21 15.47 0.40
CA PHE A 203 16.91 16.63 -0.44
C PHE A 203 15.90 17.58 0.22
N ALA A 204 14.84 17.06 0.83
CA ALA A 204 13.85 17.86 1.55
C ALA A 204 14.46 18.61 2.74
N PHE A 205 15.31 17.95 3.54
CA PHE A 205 16.00 18.59 4.66
C PHE A 205 17.00 19.66 4.20
N ILE A 206 17.77 19.41 3.14
CA ILE A 206 18.69 20.39 2.55
C ILE A 206 17.91 21.60 2.04
N ALA A 207 16.80 21.38 1.33
CA ALA A 207 15.96 22.45 0.84
C ALA A 207 15.37 23.27 2.00
N TYR A 208 14.82 22.61 3.02
CA TYR A 208 14.29 23.26 4.22
C TYR A 208 15.36 24.09 4.94
N TYR A 209 16.56 23.54 5.12
CA TYR A 209 17.68 24.24 5.74
C TYR A 209 18.08 25.49 4.93
N ALA A 210 18.23 25.38 3.61
CA ALA A 210 18.55 26.51 2.76
C ALA A 210 17.48 27.62 2.81
N ILE A 211 16.20 27.24 2.82
CA ILE A 211 15.09 28.19 2.98
C ILE A 211 15.15 28.85 4.37
N PHE A 212 15.49 28.08 5.41
CA PHE A 212 15.60 28.57 6.78
C PHE A 212 16.71 29.62 6.94
N THR A 213 17.90 29.36 6.38
CA THR A 213 19.05 30.26 6.49
C THR A 213 18.93 31.51 5.61
N ASN A 214 18.26 31.43 4.47
CA ASN A 214 18.11 32.58 3.55
C ASN A 214 17.06 33.61 3.97
N ALA A 215 16.35 33.42 5.08
CA ALA A 215 15.41 34.42 5.61
C ALA A 215 15.78 34.93 7.02
N VAL A 216 17.05 34.74 7.42
CA VAL A 216 17.72 35.44 8.53
C VAL A 216 18.65 36.47 7.91
#